data_AF-A0A4U2Y6T3-F1
#
_entry.id   AF-A0A4U2Y6T3-F1
#
_cell.length_a   1.000
_cell.length_b   1.000
_cell.length_c   1.000
_cell.angle_alpha   90.00
_cell.angle_beta   90.00
_cell.angle_gamma   90.00
#
_symmetry.space_group_name_H-M   'P 1'
#
loop_
_entity.id
_entity.type
_entity.pdbx_description
1 polymer ?
#
loop_
_entity_poly.entity_id
_entity_poly.type
_entity_poly.pdbx_seq_one_letter_code
_entity_poly.pdbx_strand_id
1 'polypeptide(L)'
;MKNRPLWFNIFSVVALFIAVVNIFTNVTFLRIITMLCLAALMVFLGTFELKKNRKMAFIMFGVAAFQVFVLAEMFYDTVTK
;
A
#
# COMPACT_ATOMS: atom_id res chain seq x y z
N MET A 1 14.91 18.57 15.28
CA MET A 1 14.58 17.45 14.38
C MET A 1 13.19 16.94 14.75
N LYS A 2 12.22 16.98 13.84
CA LYS A 2 10.81 16.72 14.12
C LYS A 2 10.64 15.24 14.49
N ASN A 3 10.21 14.96 15.73
CA ASN A 3 9.90 13.61 16.22
C ASN A 3 8.96 12.93 15.21
N ARG A 4 9.52 12.08 14.34
CA ARG A 4 8.69 11.17 13.57
C ARG A 4 8.05 10.27 14.61
N PRO A 5 6.71 10.19 14.66
CA PRO A 5 6.05 9.35 15.66
C PRO A 5 6.60 7.93 15.52
N LEU A 6 7.01 7.32 16.63
CA LEU A 6 7.64 5.98 16.66
C LEU A 6 6.84 4.96 15.83
N TRP A 7 5.52 5.13 15.80
CA TRP A 7 4.61 4.33 15.00
C TRP A 7 4.90 4.35 13.50
N PHE A 8 5.34 5.48 12.93
CA PHE A 8 5.73 5.58 11.52
C PHE A 8 7.00 4.79 11.21
N ASN A 9 7.95 4.74 12.15
CA ASN A 9 9.19 3.98 11.97
C ASN A 9 8.91 2.47 11.98
N ILE A 10 8.05 2.02 12.91
CA ILE A 10 7.58 0.63 12.96
C ILE A 10 6.85 0.26 11.66
N PHE A 11 5.98 1.14 11.17
CA PHE A 11 5.27 0.93 9.90
C PHE A 11 6.21 0.81 8.69
N SER A 12 7.21 1.69 8.60
CA SER A 12 8.21 1.62 7.53
C SER A 12 9.04 0.33 7.57
N VAL A 13 9.43 -0.13 8.75
CA VAL A 13 10.19 -1.38 8.90
C VAL A 13 9.34 -2.58 8.46
N VAL A 14 8.07 -2.64 8.86
CA VAL A 14 7.15 -3.72 8.45
C VAL A 14 6.94 -3.70 6.93
N ALA A 15 6.71 -2.53 6.34
CA ALA A 15 6.56 -2.38 4.89
C ALA A 15 7.83 -2.79 4.12
N LEU A 16 9.02 -2.44 4.65
CA LEU A 16 10.31 -2.82 4.07
C LEU A 16 10.50 -4.35 4.10
N PHE A 17 10.20 -4.99 5.23
CA PHE A 17 10.27 -6.45 5.35
C PHE A 17 9.34 -7.13 4.35
N ILE A 18 8.09 -6.67 4.25
CA ILE A 18 7.12 -7.19 3.27
C ILE A 18 7.64 -7.05 1.84
N ALA A 19 8.23 -5.89 1.50
CA ALA A 19 8.80 -5.65 0.18
C ALA A 19 10.01 -6.54 -0.13
N VAL A 20 10.90 -6.76 0.85
CA VAL A 20 12.07 -7.64 0.69
C VAL A 20 11.61 -9.08 0.48
N VAL A 21 10.70 -9.60 1.30
CA VAL A 21 10.19 -10.97 1.15
C VAL A 21 9.54 -11.11 -0.24
N ASN A 22 8.85 -10.08 -0.74
CA ASN A 22 8.19 -10.06 -2.06
C ASN A 22 9.13 -10.23 -3.26
N ILE A 23 10.39 -9.80 -3.12
CA ILE A 23 11.41 -9.98 -4.17
C ILE A 23 11.85 -11.44 -4.24
N PHE A 24 11.88 -12.15 -3.11
CA PHE A 24 12.41 -13.52 -3.04
C PHE A 24 11.38 -14.61 -3.30
N THR A 25 10.09 -14.30 -3.14
CA THR A 25 9.03 -15.30 -3.24
C THR A 25 8.16 -14.93 -4.43
N ASN A 26 8.39 -15.60 -5.56
CA ASN A 26 7.65 -15.50 -6.84
C ASN A 26 6.20 -16.05 -6.69
N VAL A 27 5.56 -15.77 -5.57
CA VAL A 27 4.32 -16.38 -5.10
C VAL A 27 3.25 -15.30 -5.12
N THR A 28 2.21 -15.50 -5.91
CA THR A 28 1.08 -14.58 -6.13
C THR A 28 0.55 -13.97 -4.83
N PHE A 29 0.56 -14.74 -3.74
CA PHE A 29 0.16 -14.32 -2.39
C PHE A 29 0.97 -13.14 -1.84
N LEU A 30 2.26 -13.08 -2.14
CA LEU A 30 3.14 -12.05 -1.61
C LEU A 30 3.03 -10.75 -2.39
N ARG A 31 2.78 -10.86 -3.70
CA ARG A 31 2.44 -9.76 -4.58
C ARG A 31 1.13 -9.09 -4.15
N ILE A 32 0.17 -9.90 -3.69
CA ILE A 32 -1.08 -9.45 -3.09
C ILE A 32 -0.83 -8.65 -1.81
N ILE A 33 -0.01 -9.18 -0.89
CA ILE A 33 0.31 -8.49 0.38
C ILE A 33 1.03 -7.16 0.13
N THR A 34 2.00 -7.12 -0.80
CA THR A 34 2.72 -5.88 -1.13
C THR A 34 1.81 -4.84 -1.77
N MET A 35 0.92 -5.24 -2.69
CA MET A 35 -0.07 -4.30 -3.25
C MET A 35 -1.01 -3.75 -2.17
N LEU A 36 -1.42 -4.59 -1.21
CA LEU A 36 -2.27 -4.15 -0.10
C LEU A 36 -1.53 -3.15 0.81
N CYS A 37 -0.24 -3.41 1.07
CA CYS A 37 0.61 -2.52 1.87
C CYS A 37 0.83 -1.17 1.15
N LEU A 38 1.03 -1.18 -0.17
CA LEU A 38 1.13 0.03 -0.98
C LEU A 38 -0.17 0.85 -0.95
N ALA A 39 -1.32 0.17 -1.08
CA ALA A 39 -2.62 0.83 -1.02
C ALA A 39 -2.83 1.50 0.36
N ALA A 40 -2.47 0.82 1.45
CA ALA A 40 -2.53 1.39 2.80
C ALA A 40 -1.61 2.63 2.95
N LEU A 41 -0.39 2.57 2.41
CA LEU A 41 0.53 3.71 2.43
C LEU A 41 -0.01 4.90 1.60
N MET A 42 -0.60 4.65 0.44
CA MET A 42 -1.21 5.68 -0.40
C MET A 42 -2.40 6.35 0.29
N VAL A 43 -3.24 5.59 1.02
CA VAL A 43 -4.34 6.12 1.83
C VAL A 43 -3.79 6.96 2.99
N PHE A 44 -2.72 6.51 3.65
CA PHE A 44 -2.09 7.26 4.74
C PHE A 44 -1.41 8.55 4.26
N LEU A 45 -0.72 8.51 3.11
CA LEU A 45 -0.18 9.71 2.49
C LEU A 45 -1.30 10.64 2.00
N GLY A 46 -2.35 10.08 1.40
CA GLY A 46 -3.51 10.84 0.93
C GLY A 46 -4.20 11.57 2.07
N THR A 47 -4.40 10.93 3.23
CA THR A 47 -4.95 11.60 4.42
C THR A 47 -4.03 12.70 4.96
N PHE A 48 -2.71 12.51 4.91
CA PHE A 48 -1.75 13.53 5.32
C PHE A 48 -1.70 14.74 4.36
N GLU A 49 -1.70 14.46 3.06
CA GLU A 49 -1.75 15.48 1.99
C GLU A 49 -3.13 16.13 1.89
N LEU A 50 -4.20 15.54 2.45
CA LEU A 50 -5.56 16.10 2.43
C LEU A 50 -5.61 17.50 3.04
N LYS A 51 -4.77 17.75 4.04
CA LYS A 51 -4.67 19.05 4.73
C LYS A 51 -3.76 20.05 4.04
N LYS A 52 -2.85 19.58 3.18
CA LYS A 52 -1.80 20.39 2.55
C LYS A 52 -2.08 20.65 1.07
N ASN A 53 -2.46 19.63 0.32
CA ASN A 53 -2.77 19.70 -1.10
C ASN A 53 -3.87 18.70 -1.49
N ARG A 54 -5.13 19.16 -1.41
CA ARG A 54 -6.33 18.34 -1.68
C ARG A 54 -6.31 17.64 -3.04
N LYS A 55 -5.81 18.27 -4.10
CA LYS A 55 -5.75 17.66 -5.44
C LYS A 55 -4.84 16.43 -5.46
N MET A 56 -3.69 16.53 -4.80
CA MET A 56 -2.72 15.44 -4.72
C MET A 56 -3.22 14.31 -3.81
N ALA A 57 -3.91 14.64 -2.72
CA ALA A 57 -4.59 13.65 -1.88
C ALA A 57 -5.62 12.84 -2.67
N PHE A 58 -6.47 13.50 -3.47
CA PHE A 58 -7.46 12.81 -4.31
C PHE A 58 -6.81 11.87 -5.33
N ILE A 59 -5.69 12.27 -5.95
CA ILE A 59 -4.94 11.39 -6.85
C ILE A 59 -4.41 10.17 -6.10
N MET A 60 -3.84 10.36 -4.90
CA MET A 60 -3.32 9.24 -4.08
C MET A 60 -4.44 8.28 -3.65
N PHE A 61 -5.61 8.79 -3.26
CA PHE A 61 -6.77 7.94 -2.97
C PHE A 61 -7.28 7.21 -4.22
N GLY A 62 -7.31 7.87 -5.37
CA GLY A 62 -7.72 7.25 -6.64
C GLY A 62 -6.79 6.10 -7.03
N VAL A 63 -5.47 6.29 -6.90
CA VAL A 63 -4.48 5.23 -7.17
C VAL A 63 -4.63 4.08 -6.17
N ALA A 64 -4.87 4.38 -4.88
CA ALA A 64 -5.12 3.34 -3.88
C ALA A 64 -6.37 2.51 -4.19
N ALA A 65 -7.47 3.16 -4.56
CA ALA A 65 -8.72 2.49 -4.93
C ALA A 65 -8.53 1.60 -6.18
N PHE A 66 -7.79 2.09 -7.17
CA PHE A 66 -7.46 1.31 -8.36
C PHE A 66 -6.59 0.09 -8.04
N GLN A 67 -5.59 0.24 -7.15
CA GLN A 67 -4.79 -0.88 -6.70
C GLN A 67 -5.62 -1.96 -5.99
N VAL A 68 -6.59 -1.57 -5.17
CA VAL A 68 -7.51 -2.51 -4.50
C VAL A 68 -8.41 -3.22 -5.51
N PHE A 69 -8.90 -2.51 -6.53
CA PHE A 69 -9.70 -3.10 -7.60
C PHE A 69 -8.94 -4.20 -8.37
N VAL A 70 -7.72 -3.90 -8.82
CA VAL A 70 -6.86 -4.87 -9.52
C VAL A 70 -6.53 -6.07 -8.62
N LEU A 71 -6.36 -5.83 -7.32
CA LEU A 71 -6.16 -6.88 -6.32
C LEU A 71 -7.36 -7.82 -6.22
N ALA A 72 -8.58 -7.27 -6.20
CA ALA A 72 -9.81 -8.05 -6.12
C ALA A 72 -10.01 -8.91 -7.37
N GLU A 73 -9.71 -8.36 -8.55
CA GLU A 73 -9.75 -9.09 -9.82
C GLU A 73 -8.74 -10.25 -9.83
N MET A 74 -7.50 -10.01 -9.41
CA MET A 74 -6.48 -11.07 -9.30
C MET A 74 -6.87 -12.16 -8.29
N PHE A 75 -7.52 -11.80 -7.18
CA PHE A 75 -8.03 -12.76 -6.21
C PHE A 75 -9.14 -13.63 -6.80
N TYR A 76 -10.09 -13.00 -7.50
CA TYR A 76 -11.16 -13.72 -8.19
C TYR A 76 -10.57 -14.73 -9.18
N ASP A 77 -9.67 -14.28 -10.06
CA ASP A 77 -9.04 -15.12 -11.07
C ASP A 77 -8.23 -16.29 -10.46
N THR A 78 -7.63 -16.09 -9.28
CA THR A 78 -6.91 -17.14 -8.54
C THR A 78 -7.83 -18.14 -7.84
N VAL A 79 -9.05 -17.72 -7.46
CA VAL A 79 -10.03 -18.58 -6.75
C VAL A 79 -10.93 -19.33 -7.72
N THR A 80 -11.24 -18.76 -8.88
CA THR A 80 -12.10 -19.40 -9.90
C THR A 80 -11.35 -20.28 -10.92
N LYS A 81 -10.02 -20.28 -10.93
CA LYS A 81 -9.20 -21.25 -11.67
C LYS A 81 -8.75 -22.39 -10.78
#